data_AF-A0A7S0M156-F1
#
_entry.id   AF-A0A7S0M156-F1
#
_cell.length_a   1.000
_cell.length_b   1.000
_cell.length_c   1.000
_cell.angle_alpha   90.00
_cell.angle_beta   90.00
_cell.angle_gamma   90.00
#
_symmetry.space_group_name_H-M   'P 1'
#
loop_
_entity.id
_entity.type
_entity.pdbx_description
1 polymer ?
#
loop_
_entity_poly.entity_id
_entity_poly.type
_entity_poly.pdbx_seq_one_letter_code
_entity_poly.pdbx_strand_id
1 'polypeptide(L)'
;HGGTLRPDDIPDRTSGCMDEDWWTIDLAHDVLQQWPRSLDSSFPHDIALPGSCPPENALGLPHVVICLLHRSKIDANRSRSAATEPSAEDGPLNPADDVWLAYHGRIAAAVHAALASHGHVLVCDLHGQSHRPATELGYLLTTDDLQLTDDLLDADPALAHKCSLGALGA
;
A
#
# COMPACT_ATOMS: atom_id res chain seq x y z
N HIS A 1 -6.27 0.19 1.81
CA HIS A 1 -7.33 1.12 2.27
C HIS A 1 -7.86 0.74 3.66
N GLY A 2 -7.04 0.87 4.72
CA GLY A 2 -7.49 0.56 6.10
C GLY A 2 -7.92 1.76 6.93
N GLY A 3 -7.93 2.97 6.35
CA GLY A 3 -8.30 4.19 7.06
C GLY A 3 -9.79 4.25 7.39
N THR A 4 -10.14 4.91 8.49
CA THR A 4 -11.53 5.01 8.99
C THR A 4 -12.00 6.45 9.18
N LEU A 5 -11.13 7.45 8.99
CA LEU A 5 -11.49 8.85 9.17
C LEU A 5 -12.44 9.32 8.06
N ARG A 6 -13.54 9.95 8.46
CA ARG A 6 -14.57 10.50 7.57
C ARG A 6 -14.85 11.95 7.94
N PRO A 7 -13.91 12.88 7.69
CA PRO A 7 -14.13 14.27 8.03
C PRO A 7 -15.25 14.86 7.16
N ASP A 8 -16.04 15.79 7.73
CA ASP A 8 -17.26 16.33 7.12
C ASP A 8 -16.97 17.29 5.96
N ASP A 9 -15.78 17.89 5.92
CA ASP A 9 -15.32 18.81 4.89
C ASP A 9 -14.89 18.12 3.60
N ILE A 10 -14.69 16.80 3.63
CA ILE A 10 -14.43 15.99 2.45
C ILE A 10 -15.73 15.28 2.04
N PRO A 11 -16.29 15.56 0.84
CA PRO A 11 -17.48 14.87 0.37
C PRO A 11 -17.21 13.37 0.19
N ASP A 12 -18.23 12.55 0.42
CA ASP A 12 -18.17 11.14 0.08
C ASP A 12 -18.26 10.95 -1.44
N ARG A 13 -17.48 10.00 -1.93
CA ARG A 13 -17.57 9.47 -3.28
C ARG A 13 -18.91 8.78 -3.46
N THR A 14 -19.49 8.94 -4.65
CA THR A 14 -20.79 8.37 -5.01
C THR A 14 -20.67 7.15 -5.92
N SER A 15 -19.45 6.81 -6.38
CA SER A 15 -19.19 5.71 -7.31
C SER A 15 -17.94 4.91 -6.97
N GLY A 16 -17.88 3.67 -7.45
CA GLY A 16 -16.79 2.73 -7.19
C GLY A 16 -16.99 1.90 -5.92
N CYS A 17 -15.95 1.17 -5.51
CA CYS A 17 -15.94 0.37 -4.28
C CYS A 17 -15.69 1.29 -3.08
N MET A 18 -16.50 1.12 -2.04
CA MET A 18 -16.40 1.83 -0.77
C MET A 18 -15.99 0.90 0.38
N ASP A 19 -15.81 -0.38 0.09
CA ASP A 19 -15.44 -1.38 1.08
C ASP A 19 -14.04 -1.09 1.61
N GLU A 20 -13.94 -1.09 2.92
CA GLU A 20 -12.70 -0.97 3.66
C GLU A 20 -11.92 -2.28 3.62
N ASP A 21 -10.60 -2.14 3.53
CA ASP A 21 -9.70 -3.27 3.65
C ASP A 21 -9.43 -3.49 5.15
N TRP A 22 -10.23 -4.33 5.79
CA TRP A 22 -10.15 -4.60 7.22
C TRP A 22 -8.74 -5.01 7.67
N TRP A 23 -8.34 -4.53 8.84
CA TRP A 23 -7.05 -4.86 9.49
C TRP A 23 -5.80 -4.48 8.67
N THR A 24 -5.91 -3.71 7.58
CA THR A 24 -4.74 -3.33 6.77
C THR A 24 -3.73 -2.51 7.56
N ILE A 25 -4.21 -1.60 8.42
CA ILE A 25 -3.33 -0.77 9.26
C ILE A 25 -2.62 -1.64 10.30
N ASP A 26 -3.35 -2.55 10.96
CA ASP A 26 -2.77 -3.49 11.91
C ASP A 26 -1.76 -4.42 11.25
N LEU A 27 -2.07 -4.95 10.06
CA LEU A 27 -1.13 -5.73 9.24
C LEU A 27 0.15 -4.94 8.93
N ALA A 28 0.02 -3.66 8.54
CA ALA A 28 1.18 -2.81 8.27
C ALA A 28 2.03 -2.59 9.53
N HIS A 29 1.40 -2.41 10.70
CA HIS A 29 2.11 -2.31 11.97
C HIS A 29 2.77 -3.62 12.36
N ASP A 30 2.13 -4.76 12.16
CA ASP A 30 2.71 -6.08 12.43
C ASP A 30 3.94 -6.34 11.56
N VAL A 31 3.87 -5.99 10.26
CA VAL A 31 5.02 -6.06 9.36
C VAL A 31 6.18 -5.22 9.89
N LEU A 32 5.92 -3.98 10.32
CA LEU A 32 6.95 -3.10 10.89
C LEU A 32 7.55 -3.65 12.18
N GLN A 33 6.74 -4.24 13.06
CA GLN A 33 7.20 -4.80 14.33
C GLN A 33 8.06 -6.06 14.14
N GLN A 34 7.78 -6.87 13.11
CA GLN A 34 8.54 -8.08 12.82
C GLN A 34 9.80 -7.81 12.00
N TRP A 35 9.89 -6.68 11.29
CA TRP A 35 11.03 -6.33 10.43
C TRP A 35 12.40 -6.34 11.14
N PRO A 36 12.57 -5.75 12.34
CA PRO A 36 13.85 -5.83 13.05
C PRO A 36 14.23 -7.26 13.43
N ARG A 37 13.25 -8.15 13.62
CA ARG A 37 13.47 -9.55 14.03
C ARG A 37 13.90 -10.45 12.88
N SER A 38 13.63 -10.07 11.63
CA SER A 38 14.01 -10.86 10.46
C SER A 38 15.41 -10.53 9.92
N LEU A 39 15.97 -9.38 10.29
CA LEU A 39 17.27 -8.92 9.80
C LEU A 39 18.47 -9.36 10.65
N ASP A 40 18.27 -9.78 11.90
CA ASP A 40 19.33 -10.32 12.74
C ASP A 40 18.78 -11.23 13.85
N SER A 41 19.16 -12.51 13.85
CA SER A 41 18.81 -13.47 14.91
C SER A 41 19.52 -13.22 16.25
N SER A 42 20.44 -12.24 16.29
CA SER A 42 21.17 -11.80 17.47
C SER A 42 20.74 -10.43 18.01
N PHE A 43 19.76 -9.76 17.37
CA PHE A 43 19.18 -8.53 17.92
C PHE A 43 18.25 -8.85 19.11
N PRO A 44 18.39 -8.16 20.25
CA PRO A 44 17.56 -8.40 21.42
C PRO A 44 16.08 -8.13 21.10
N HIS A 45 15.23 -9.10 21.46
CA HIS A 45 13.79 -9.13 21.15
C HIS A 45 12.94 -8.05 21.85
N ASP A 46 13.54 -7.23 22.71
CA ASP A 46 12.86 -6.21 23.52
C ASP A 46 13.26 -4.81 23.07
N ILE A 47 12.60 -4.28 22.04
CA ILE A 47 12.53 -2.82 21.85
C ILE A 47 11.29 -2.34 22.60
N ALA A 48 11.52 -1.89 23.83
CA ALA A 48 10.54 -1.10 24.56
C ALA A 48 10.37 0.26 23.87
N LEU A 49 9.12 0.69 23.62
CA LEU A 49 8.80 2.11 23.50
C LEU A 49 8.37 2.59 24.91
N PRO A 50 8.80 3.78 25.41
CA PRO A 50 8.77 5.05 24.68
C PRO A 50 9.97 6.00 24.90
N GLY A 51 10.17 6.95 23.97
CA GLY A 51 10.78 8.25 24.31
C GLY A 51 11.99 8.72 23.50
N SER A 52 12.60 7.87 22.67
CA SER A 52 13.67 8.31 21.77
C SER A 52 13.59 7.54 20.46
N CYS A 53 12.91 8.13 19.47
CA CYS A 53 13.16 7.75 18.09
C CYS A 53 14.66 7.91 17.83
N PRO A 54 15.38 6.84 17.43
CA PRO A 54 16.71 7.02 16.86
C PRO A 54 16.61 8.00 15.68
N PRO A 55 17.69 8.71 15.33
CA PRO A 55 17.69 9.55 14.13
C PRO A 55 17.17 8.73 12.95
N GLU A 56 16.21 9.32 12.21
CA GLU A 56 15.43 8.70 11.16
C GLU A 56 16.32 7.79 10.28
N ASN A 57 15.92 6.52 10.14
CA ASN A 57 16.54 5.47 9.32
C ASN A 57 17.85 4.78 9.77
N ALA A 58 18.36 4.96 11.00
CA ALA A 58 19.58 4.26 11.42
C ALA A 58 19.51 2.71 11.47
N LEU A 59 18.32 2.11 11.42
CA LEU A 59 18.08 0.66 11.56
C LEU A 59 17.60 -0.04 10.27
N GLY A 60 17.56 0.64 9.11
CA GLY A 60 17.07 0.03 7.86
C GLY A 60 15.59 -0.39 7.91
N LEU A 61 14.78 0.32 8.70
CA LEU A 61 13.34 0.08 8.80
C LEU A 61 12.64 0.47 7.49
N PRO A 62 11.57 -0.24 7.08
CA PRO A 62 10.84 0.10 5.89
C PRO A 62 10.06 1.40 6.12
N HIS A 63 9.98 2.22 5.08
CA HIS A 63 9.04 3.32 5.05
C HIS A 63 7.61 2.79 4.94
N VAL A 64 6.69 3.33 5.74
CA VAL A 64 5.26 2.99 5.67
C VAL A 64 4.45 4.26 5.53
N VAL A 65 3.58 4.27 4.51
CA VAL A 65 2.67 5.37 4.22
C VAL A 65 1.25 4.82 4.28
N ILE A 66 0.42 5.42 5.13
CA ILE A 66 -0.95 4.94 5.40
C ILE A 66 -1.93 6.09 5.10
N CYS A 67 -2.92 5.81 4.26
CA CYS A 67 -4.06 6.70 4.10
C CYS A 67 -5.02 6.47 5.28
N LEU A 68 -5.17 7.47 6.15
CA LEU A 68 -6.05 7.40 7.32
C LEU A 68 -7.53 7.69 6.97
N LEU A 69 -7.79 8.26 5.80
CA LEU A 69 -9.15 8.50 5.33
C LEU A 69 -9.82 7.19 4.93
N HIS A 70 -11.12 7.11 5.22
CA HIS A 70 -11.97 6.03 4.76
C HIS A 70 -12.11 6.04 3.23
N ARG A 71 -12.28 4.86 2.63
CA ARG A 71 -12.36 4.69 1.17
C ARG A 71 -13.55 5.44 0.53
N SER A 72 -14.61 5.66 1.31
CA SER A 72 -15.73 6.52 0.89
C SER A 72 -15.31 7.97 0.65
N LYS A 73 -14.25 8.47 1.32
CA LYS A 73 -13.73 9.82 1.10
C LYS A 73 -12.75 9.85 -0.06
N ILE A 74 -11.88 8.84 -0.16
CA ILE A 74 -10.86 8.75 -1.20
C ILE A 74 -10.44 7.29 -1.46
N ASP A 75 -10.44 6.86 -2.72
CA ASP A 75 -9.78 5.63 -3.16
C ASP A 75 -8.43 5.99 -3.77
N ALA A 76 -7.41 6.01 -2.92
CA ALA A 76 -6.07 6.44 -3.29
C ALA A 76 -5.38 5.44 -4.26
N ASN A 77 -5.93 4.24 -4.46
CA ASN A 77 -5.47 3.24 -5.44
C ASN A 77 -6.17 3.41 -6.82
N ARG A 78 -6.60 4.64 -7.12
CA ARG A 78 -7.12 5.07 -8.42
C ARG A 78 -6.40 6.33 -8.88
N SER A 79 -6.50 6.62 -10.18
CA SER A 79 -6.07 7.89 -10.73
C SER A 79 -6.81 9.04 -10.03
N ARG A 80 -6.18 10.21 -9.93
CA ARG A 80 -6.76 11.37 -9.22
C ARG A 80 -8.22 11.63 -9.58
N SER A 81 -8.56 11.62 -10.87
CA SER A 81 -9.93 11.87 -11.34
C SER A 81 -10.97 10.79 -10.99
N ALA A 82 -10.53 9.59 -10.61
CA ALA A 82 -11.40 8.48 -10.19
C ALA A 82 -11.28 8.17 -8.68
N ALA A 83 -10.29 8.77 -8.02
CA ALA A 83 -10.00 8.59 -6.61
C ALA A 83 -10.93 9.42 -5.72
N THR A 84 -11.48 10.50 -6.24
CA THR A 84 -12.26 11.51 -5.50
C THR A 84 -13.59 11.76 -6.19
N GLU A 85 -14.55 12.34 -5.47
CA GLU A 85 -15.76 12.88 -6.11
C GLU A 85 -15.38 14.17 -6.85
N PRO A 86 -15.82 14.40 -8.10
CA PRO A 86 -15.57 15.67 -8.75
C PRO A 86 -16.16 16.84 -7.94
N SER A 87 -15.47 17.98 -7.95
CA SER A 87 -16.04 19.21 -7.40
C SER A 87 -17.30 19.58 -8.18
N ALA A 88 -18.37 20.01 -7.51
CA ALA A 88 -19.55 20.52 -8.19
C ALA A 88 -19.21 21.81 -8.95
N GLU A 89 -19.81 22.03 -10.14
CA GLU A 89 -19.50 23.17 -11.02
C GLU A 89 -19.63 24.54 -10.30
N ASP A 90 -20.61 24.68 -9.41
CA ASP A 90 -20.85 25.88 -8.59
C ASP A 90 -20.59 25.66 -7.09
N GLY A 91 -19.91 24.56 -6.72
CA GLY A 91 -19.65 24.17 -5.34
C GLY A 91 -18.25 24.54 -4.83
N PRO A 92 -17.98 24.32 -3.52
CA PRO A 92 -16.62 24.41 -3.01
C PRO A 92 -15.74 23.34 -3.67
N LEU A 93 -14.44 23.67 -3.81
CA LEU A 93 -13.43 22.71 -4.27
C LEU A 93 -13.39 21.50 -3.33
N ASN A 94 -13.33 20.31 -3.89
CA ASN A 94 -13.19 19.07 -3.12
C ASN A 94 -11.76 18.98 -2.53
N PRO A 95 -11.59 19.01 -1.19
CA PRO A 95 -10.28 18.89 -0.56
C PRO A 95 -9.62 17.51 -0.77
N ALA A 96 -10.36 16.50 -1.22
CA ALA A 96 -9.84 15.16 -1.46
C ALA A 96 -8.72 15.14 -2.52
N ASP A 97 -8.70 16.07 -3.48
CA ASP A 97 -7.65 16.15 -4.50
C ASP A 97 -6.30 16.54 -3.88
N ASP A 98 -6.31 17.47 -2.92
CA ASP A 98 -5.12 17.84 -2.15
C ASP A 98 -4.64 16.69 -1.27
N VAL A 99 -5.59 15.93 -0.68
CA VAL A 99 -5.26 14.73 0.08
C VAL A 99 -4.64 13.66 -0.81
N TRP A 100 -5.17 13.44 -2.02
CA TRP A 100 -4.60 12.51 -2.99
C TRP A 100 -3.16 12.90 -3.32
N LEU A 101 -2.92 14.18 -3.60
CA LEU A 101 -1.59 14.69 -3.91
C LEU A 101 -0.63 14.54 -2.72
N ALA A 102 -1.09 14.86 -1.52
CA ALA A 102 -0.29 14.71 -0.30
C ALA A 102 0.07 13.24 -0.04
N TYR A 103 -0.89 12.32 -0.18
CA TYR A 103 -0.67 10.89 0.01
C TYR A 103 0.36 10.34 -0.99
N HIS A 104 0.17 10.58 -2.29
CA HIS A 104 1.10 10.14 -3.33
C HIS A 104 2.46 10.85 -3.26
N GLY A 105 2.49 12.10 -2.81
CA GLY A 105 3.73 12.83 -2.53
C GLY A 105 4.55 12.20 -1.39
N ARG A 106 3.89 11.67 -0.34
CA ARG A 106 4.57 10.93 0.73
C ARG A 106 5.17 9.61 0.24
N ILE A 107 4.46 8.89 -0.64
CA ILE A 107 4.98 7.68 -1.28
C ILE A 107 6.23 8.02 -2.12
N ALA A 108 6.14 9.04 -2.98
CA ALA A 108 7.27 9.46 -3.82
C ALA A 108 8.50 9.86 -2.98
N ALA A 109 8.29 10.60 -1.88
CA ALA A 109 9.37 10.97 -0.96
C ALA A 109 10.04 9.74 -0.31
N ALA A 110 9.26 8.76 0.13
CA ALA A 110 9.78 7.51 0.70
C ALA A 110 10.58 6.69 -0.33
N VAL A 111 10.06 6.58 -1.56
CA VAL A 111 10.75 5.91 -2.67
C VAL A 111 12.08 6.58 -2.98
N HIS A 112 12.10 7.92 -3.08
CA HIS A 112 13.32 8.67 -3.34
C HIS A 112 14.35 8.50 -2.20
N ALA A 113 13.90 8.52 -0.94
CA ALA A 113 14.79 8.31 0.21
C ALA A 113 15.41 6.91 0.21
N ALA A 114 14.63 5.87 -0.09
CA ALA A 114 15.11 4.49 -0.18
C ALA A 114 16.12 4.32 -1.34
N LEU A 115 15.80 4.84 -2.54
CA LEU A 115 16.70 4.80 -3.69
C LEU A 115 18.02 5.54 -3.42
N ALA A 116 17.97 6.71 -2.77
CA ALA A 116 19.16 7.46 -2.43
C ALA A 116 20.06 6.72 -1.43
N SER A 117 19.46 5.93 -0.52
CA SER A 117 20.19 5.22 0.55
C SER A 117 20.70 3.85 0.11
N HIS A 118 19.97 3.16 -0.76
CA HIS A 118 20.21 1.74 -1.07
C HIS A 118 20.40 1.44 -2.56
N GLY A 119 20.13 2.39 -3.46
CA GLY A 119 20.21 2.21 -4.91
C GLY A 119 19.09 1.36 -5.53
N HIS A 120 18.21 0.80 -4.71
CA HIS A 120 17.04 0.00 -5.10
C HIS A 120 15.93 0.17 -4.06
N VAL A 121 14.70 -0.21 -4.44
CA VAL A 121 13.52 -0.13 -3.58
C VAL A 121 12.49 -1.19 -3.97
N LEU A 122 11.90 -1.85 -2.98
CA LEU A 122 10.72 -2.68 -3.14
C LEU A 122 9.51 -1.90 -2.61
N VAL A 123 8.48 -1.74 -3.45
CA VAL A 123 7.22 -1.10 -3.07
C VAL A 123 6.14 -2.18 -2.93
N CYS A 124 5.59 -2.32 -1.72
CA CYS A 124 4.51 -3.25 -1.43
C CYS A 124 3.21 -2.48 -1.18
N ASP A 125 2.19 -2.75 -1.98
CA ASP A 125 0.83 -2.29 -1.71
C ASP A 125 0.12 -3.30 -0.81
N LEU A 126 -0.27 -2.88 0.40
CA LEU A 126 -0.87 -3.74 1.40
C LEU A 126 -2.38 -3.55 1.43
N HIS A 127 -3.09 -4.66 1.25
CA HIS A 127 -4.54 -4.73 1.34
C HIS A 127 -4.94 -5.88 2.28
N GLY A 128 -5.70 -5.55 3.32
CA GLY A 128 -6.47 -6.54 4.07
C GLY A 128 -7.65 -7.05 3.25
N GLN A 129 -8.14 -8.23 3.59
CA GLN A 129 -9.27 -8.86 2.90
C GLN A 129 -10.38 -9.17 3.90
N SER A 130 -11.62 -8.83 3.57
CA SER A 130 -12.79 -8.95 4.48
C SER A 130 -13.71 -10.12 4.14
N HIS A 131 -13.44 -10.85 3.05
CA HIS A 131 -14.34 -11.84 2.46
C HIS A 131 -14.01 -13.31 2.81
N ARG A 132 -12.76 -13.64 3.16
CA ARG A 132 -12.33 -14.99 3.61
C ARG A 132 -11.16 -14.94 4.60
N PRO A 133 -11.06 -15.88 5.56
CA PRO A 133 -9.92 -15.98 6.47
C PRO A 133 -8.71 -16.67 5.79
N ALA A 134 -8.23 -16.08 4.69
CA ALA A 134 -7.08 -16.58 3.93
C ALA A 134 -6.24 -15.41 3.44
N THR A 135 -4.90 -15.55 3.53
CA THR A 135 -3.96 -14.62 2.91
C THR A 135 -3.96 -14.86 1.40
N GLU A 136 -4.32 -13.85 0.64
CA GLU A 136 -4.28 -13.88 -0.83
C GLU A 136 -3.04 -13.14 -1.31
N LEU A 137 -2.39 -13.69 -2.34
CA LEU A 137 -1.23 -13.06 -2.98
C LEU A 137 -1.58 -12.79 -4.44
N GLY A 138 -1.77 -11.51 -4.77
CA GLY A 138 -2.11 -11.07 -6.11
C GLY A 138 -0.87 -11.00 -7.00
N TYR A 139 -0.79 -11.88 -7.99
CA TYR A 139 0.30 -11.90 -8.98
C TYR A 139 -0.03 -11.14 -10.27
N LEU A 140 -1.09 -10.31 -10.28
CA LEU A 140 -1.65 -9.68 -11.49
C LEU A 140 -2.00 -10.68 -12.61
N LEU A 141 -2.12 -11.96 -12.26
CA LEU A 141 -2.60 -13.03 -13.11
C LEU A 141 -4.12 -13.13 -12.97
N THR A 142 -4.81 -13.34 -14.09
CA THR A 142 -6.25 -13.61 -14.09
C THR A 142 -6.53 -15.03 -13.61
N THR A 143 -7.78 -15.31 -13.23
CA THR A 143 -8.22 -16.68 -12.92
C THR A 143 -7.93 -17.63 -14.08
N ASP A 144 -8.11 -17.18 -15.31
CA ASP A 144 -7.88 -17.98 -16.51
C ASP A 144 -6.39 -18.29 -16.69
N ASP A 145 -5.51 -17.31 -16.42
CA ASP A 145 -4.05 -17.53 -16.43
C ASP A 145 -3.66 -18.61 -15.41
N LEU A 146 -4.23 -18.57 -14.20
CA LEU A 146 -3.94 -19.53 -13.12
C LEU A 146 -4.51 -20.94 -13.36
N GLN A 147 -5.35 -21.14 -14.38
CA GLN A 147 -5.85 -22.46 -14.77
C GLN A 147 -5.04 -23.11 -15.91
N LEU A 148 -4.05 -22.41 -16.45
CA LEU A 148 -3.11 -22.99 -17.40
C LEU A 148 -2.24 -24.05 -16.72
N THR A 149 -1.77 -25.03 -17.49
CA THR A 149 -0.80 -26.02 -17.01
C THR A 149 0.56 -25.37 -16.82
N ASP A 150 1.39 -25.93 -15.94
CA ASP A 150 2.78 -25.48 -15.72
C ASP A 150 3.56 -25.30 -17.04
N ASP A 151 3.48 -26.28 -17.95
CA ASP A 151 4.12 -26.20 -19.27
C ASP A 151 3.69 -24.98 -20.12
N LEU A 152 2.45 -24.52 -19.96
CA LEU A 152 1.92 -23.35 -20.70
C LEU A 152 2.29 -22.04 -20.00
N LEU A 153 2.32 -22.05 -18.67
CA LEU A 153 2.79 -20.91 -17.87
C LEU A 153 4.28 -20.64 -18.11
N ASP A 154 5.11 -21.68 -18.09
CA ASP A 154 6.55 -21.60 -18.28
C ASP A 154 6.94 -21.24 -19.73
N ALA A 155 6.10 -21.58 -20.69
CA ALA A 155 6.33 -21.30 -22.10
C ALA A 155 5.96 -19.88 -22.54
N ASP A 156 5.23 -19.10 -21.71
CA ASP A 156 4.85 -17.72 -22.01
C ASP A 156 5.60 -16.71 -21.11
N PRO A 157 6.74 -16.17 -21.59
CA PRO A 157 7.47 -15.13 -20.87
C PRO A 157 6.60 -13.91 -20.53
N ALA A 158 5.56 -13.61 -21.32
CA ALA A 158 4.67 -12.48 -21.05
C ALA A 158 3.86 -12.69 -19.76
N LEU A 159 3.54 -13.93 -19.38
CA LEU A 159 2.90 -14.24 -18.10
C LEU A 159 3.87 -14.05 -16.92
N ALA A 160 5.12 -14.49 -17.07
CA ALA A 160 6.18 -14.22 -16.09
C ALA A 160 6.43 -12.71 -15.91
N HIS A 161 6.33 -11.93 -16.98
CA HIS A 161 6.46 -10.47 -16.93
C HIS A 161 5.22 -9.75 -16.38
N LYS A 162 4.04 -10.38 -16.37
CA LYS A 162 2.85 -9.88 -15.65
C LYS A 162 2.98 -10.09 -14.14
N CYS A 163 3.71 -11.11 -13.71
CA CYS A 163 3.93 -11.42 -12.31
C CYS A 163 4.73 -10.32 -11.61
N SER A 164 4.08 -9.61 -10.68
CA SER A 164 4.67 -8.49 -9.92
C SER A 164 5.92 -8.85 -9.12
N LEU A 165 6.08 -10.13 -8.73
CA LEU A 165 7.27 -10.63 -8.05
C LEU A 165 8.38 -11.11 -9.01
N GLY A 166 8.03 -11.62 -10.20
CA GLY A 166 9.02 -12.13 -11.17
C GLY A 166 9.92 -11.03 -11.75
N ALA A 167 9.42 -9.79 -11.81
CA ALA A 167 10.17 -8.63 -12.26
C ALA A 167 11.28 -8.17 -11.28
N LEU A 168 11.31 -8.70 -10.05
CA LEU A 168 12.32 -8.35 -9.03
C LEU A 168 13.63 -9.16 -9.16
N GLY A 169 13.67 -10.16 -10.06
CA GLY A 169 14.81 -11.08 -10.22
C GLY A 169 15.54 -11.01 -11.56
N ALA A 170 15.27 -10.00 -12.40
CA ALA A 170 15.89 -9.84 -13.73
C ALA A 170 16.90 -8.69 -13.78
#